data_AF-A0A7X1WJD9-F1
#
_entry.id   AF-A0A7X1WJD9-F1
#
_cell.length_a   1.000
_cell.length_b   1.000
_cell.length_c   1.000
_cell.angle_alpha   90.00
_cell.angle_beta   90.00
_cell.angle_gamma   90.00
#
_symmetry.space_group_name_H-M   'P 1'
#
loop_
_entity.id
_entity.type
_entity.pdbx_description
1 polymer ?
#
loop_
_entity_poly.entity_id
_entity_poly.type
_entity_poly.pdbx_seq_one_letter_code
_entity_poly.pdbx_strand_id
1 'polypeptide(L)'
;MNAGIILMDNDLFYEPEDGFWLGTDRLMFEANNLEPEWPMSANVFINKMAEPARLTKGLQKISFADFKQILGSLIETDPKATHRFLVIPLHRSGKSLSIRLLHTSIGESPPLMADNACSLSTAVEWMANKTSHFEVSFTAGGTYWVHKQ
;
A
#
# COMPACT_ATOMS: atom_id res chain seq x y z
N MET A 1 15.38 38.00 10.60
CA MET A 1 14.86 37.07 9.56
C MET A 1 14.63 35.75 10.26
N ASN A 2 13.37 35.43 10.57
CA ASN A 2 13.02 34.15 11.20
C ASN A 2 13.13 33.07 10.13
N ALA A 3 14.11 32.19 10.26
CA ALA A 3 14.10 30.91 9.58
C ALA A 3 12.98 30.08 10.22
N GLY A 4 11.79 30.15 9.62
CA GLY A 4 10.70 29.24 9.95
C GLY A 4 11.20 27.83 9.69
N ILE A 5 11.39 27.06 10.75
CA ILE A 5 11.56 25.62 10.67
C ILE A 5 10.26 25.12 10.03
N ILE A 6 10.32 24.75 8.76
CA ILE A 6 9.28 23.93 8.16
C ILE A 6 9.38 22.61 8.90
N LEU A 7 8.52 22.43 9.89
CA LEU A 7 8.18 21.11 10.40
C LEU A 7 7.67 20.36 9.18
N MET A 8 8.51 19.48 8.62
CA MET A 8 8.02 18.44 7.72
C MET A 8 7.12 17.58 8.60
N ASP A 9 5.83 17.90 8.62
CA ASP A 9 4.82 16.96 9.11
C ASP A 9 5.05 15.67 8.31
N ASN A 10 5.49 14.63 9.00
CA ASN A 10 5.60 13.32 8.41
C ASN A 10 4.17 12.86 8.13
N ASP A 11 3.71 13.02 6.89
CA ASP A 11 2.41 12.53 6.37
C ASP A 11 2.28 10.98 6.41
N LEU A 12 3.15 10.30 7.13
CA LEU A 12 3.31 8.86 7.18
C LEU A 12 2.62 8.28 8.40
N PHE A 13 1.68 7.37 8.18
CA PHE A 13 1.04 6.63 9.25
C PHE A 13 1.86 5.38 9.53
N TYR A 14 2.66 5.39 10.60
CA TYR A 14 3.02 4.27 11.50
C TYR A 14 3.94 4.83 12.60
N GLU A 15 3.39 5.58 13.55
CA GLU A 15 4.13 5.81 14.79
C GLU A 15 3.92 4.57 15.69
N PRO A 16 4.94 4.12 16.45
CA PRO A 16 4.81 3.01 17.41
C PRO A 16 3.59 3.13 18.34
N GLU A 17 3.10 4.36 18.49
CA GLU A 17 1.99 4.80 19.34
C GLU A 17 0.61 4.35 18.85
N ASP A 18 0.44 4.07 17.55
CA ASP A 18 -0.85 3.67 16.96
C ASP A 18 -1.27 2.25 17.37
N GLY A 19 -0.31 1.47 17.84
CA GLY A 19 -0.52 0.14 18.39
C GLY A 19 -0.60 -0.98 17.36
N PHE A 20 -0.28 -0.72 16.08
CA PHE A 20 -0.33 -1.72 15.01
C PHE A 20 0.55 -2.94 15.29
N TRP A 21 1.79 -2.71 15.73
CA TRP A 21 2.74 -3.77 16.07
C TRP A 21 2.65 -4.21 17.55
N LEU A 22 1.65 -3.78 18.32
CA LEU A 22 1.53 -4.20 19.72
C LEU A 22 1.36 -5.72 19.81
N GLY A 23 2.23 -6.36 20.58
CA GLY A 23 2.23 -7.81 20.77
C GLY A 23 2.88 -8.60 19.63
N THR A 24 3.43 -7.94 18.60
CA THR A 24 4.16 -8.59 17.50
C THR A 24 5.51 -7.91 17.28
N ASP A 25 6.61 -8.66 17.39
CA ASP A 25 7.91 -8.15 16.99
C ASP A 25 7.98 -8.03 15.46
N ARG A 26 7.97 -6.78 14.97
CA ARG A 26 8.04 -6.46 13.54
C ARG A 26 9.23 -7.11 12.85
N LEU A 27 10.42 -7.01 13.45
CA LEU A 27 11.65 -7.51 12.83
C LEU A 27 11.61 -9.03 12.71
N MET A 28 11.13 -9.71 13.76
CA MET A 28 10.96 -11.16 13.72
C MET A 28 9.88 -11.58 12.71
N PHE A 29 8.77 -10.85 12.63
CA PHE A 29 7.71 -11.13 11.67
C PHE A 29 8.21 -10.99 10.23
N GLU A 30 8.84 -9.87 9.89
CA GLU A 30 9.37 -9.62 8.55
C GLU A 30 10.48 -10.63 8.19
N ALA A 31 11.38 -10.96 9.11
CA ALA A 31 12.43 -11.95 8.87
C ALA A 31 11.87 -13.34 8.49
N ASN A 32 10.71 -13.70 9.02
CA ASN A 32 10.08 -15.00 8.76
C ASN A 32 9.18 -15.02 7.51
N ASN A 33 8.72 -13.86 7.04
CA ASN A 33 7.68 -13.76 6.00
C ASN A 33 8.07 -12.87 4.82
N LEU A 34 9.33 -12.42 4.76
CA LEU A 34 9.81 -11.42 3.80
C LEU A 34 9.31 -11.68 2.37
N GLU A 35 8.62 -10.69 1.81
CA GLU A 35 8.26 -10.69 0.40
C GLU A 35 9.17 -9.70 -0.34
N PRO A 36 10.15 -10.19 -1.15
CA PRO A 36 11.14 -9.30 -1.77
C PRO A 36 10.54 -8.41 -2.86
N GLU A 37 9.41 -8.83 -3.45
CA GLU A 37 8.70 -8.08 -4.47
C GLU A 37 7.21 -8.43 -4.48
N TRP A 38 6.40 -7.57 -5.08
CA TRP A 38 4.98 -7.82 -5.33
C TRP A 38 4.77 -9.05 -6.22
N PRO A 39 3.72 -9.84 -5.97
CA PRO A 39 3.44 -11.02 -6.76
C PRO A 39 3.03 -10.64 -8.19
N MET A 40 3.70 -11.21 -9.19
CA MET A 40 3.32 -11.04 -10.59
C MET A 40 2.07 -11.85 -10.93
N SER A 41 1.34 -11.41 -11.95
CA SER A 41 0.16 -12.09 -12.46
C SER A 41 0.41 -12.75 -13.81
N ALA A 42 0.20 -14.07 -13.87
CA ALA A 42 0.04 -14.80 -15.11
C ALA A 42 -1.36 -14.65 -15.73
N ASN A 43 -2.30 -14.03 -15.00
CA ASN A 43 -3.67 -13.87 -15.41
C ASN A 43 -3.85 -12.61 -16.28
N VAL A 44 -4.12 -12.81 -17.56
CA VAL A 44 -4.32 -11.73 -18.54
C VAL A 44 -5.43 -10.76 -18.14
N PHE A 45 -6.46 -11.22 -17.42
CA PHE A 45 -7.53 -10.35 -16.94
C PHE A 45 -7.04 -9.40 -15.86
N ILE A 46 -6.21 -9.86 -14.93
CA ILE A 46 -5.62 -9.02 -13.89
C ILE A 46 -4.66 -8.00 -14.51
N ASN A 47 -3.86 -8.41 -15.50
CA ASN A 47 -2.95 -7.51 -16.18
C ASN A 47 -3.72 -6.39 -16.92
N LYS A 48 -4.89 -6.72 -17.50
CA LYS A 48 -5.81 -5.71 -18.07
C LYS A 48 -6.48 -4.84 -17.01
N MET A 49 -6.70 -5.36 -15.80
CA MET A 49 -7.22 -4.56 -14.68
C MET A 49 -6.18 -3.56 -14.16
N ALA A 50 -4.89 -3.90 -14.27
CA ALA A 50 -3.77 -3.06 -13.87
C ALA A 50 -3.50 -1.86 -14.80
N GLU A 51 -4.36 -1.60 -15.80
CA GLU A 51 -4.25 -0.42 -16.66
C GLU A 51 -4.51 0.88 -15.86
N PRO A 52 -3.58 1.85 -15.81
CA PRO A 52 -3.74 3.07 -15.01
C PRO A 52 -5.03 3.85 -15.30
N ALA A 53 -5.42 3.96 -16.58
CA ALA A 53 -6.64 4.65 -16.99
C ALA A 53 -7.94 3.98 -16.46
N ARG A 54 -7.87 2.68 -16.16
CA ARG A 54 -8.97 1.94 -15.53
C ARG A 54 -8.93 2.11 -14.03
N LEU A 55 -7.75 2.00 -13.42
CA LEU A 55 -7.58 2.14 -11.98
C LEU A 55 -7.96 3.54 -11.46
N THR A 56 -7.77 4.59 -12.26
CA THR A 56 -8.22 5.95 -11.90
C THR A 56 -9.75 6.10 -11.86
N LYS A 57 -10.49 5.25 -12.57
CA LYS A 57 -11.96 5.13 -12.47
C LYS A 57 -12.39 4.26 -11.28
N GLY A 58 -11.46 3.49 -10.73
CA GLY A 58 -11.64 2.60 -9.61
C GLY A 58 -12.08 1.20 -10.03
N LEU A 59 -11.73 0.23 -9.19
CA LEU A 59 -12.19 -1.15 -9.27
C LEU A 59 -12.96 -1.46 -8.00
N GLN A 60 -14.07 -2.19 -8.14
CA GLN A 60 -14.97 -2.49 -7.04
C GLN A 60 -14.96 -3.99 -6.76
N LYS A 61 -15.04 -4.35 -5.48
CA LYS A 61 -15.23 -5.75 -5.03
C LYS A 61 -14.19 -6.72 -5.62
N ILE A 62 -12.92 -6.34 -5.54
CA ILE A 62 -11.80 -7.21 -5.88
C ILE A 62 -11.31 -7.94 -4.63
N SER A 63 -10.68 -9.10 -4.81
CA SER A 63 -10.01 -9.77 -3.69
C SER A 63 -8.69 -9.06 -3.34
N PHE A 64 -8.26 -9.19 -2.09
CA PHE A 64 -6.94 -8.69 -1.67
C PHE A 64 -5.79 -9.34 -2.47
N ALA A 65 -5.93 -10.63 -2.82
CA ALA A 65 -4.93 -11.34 -3.61
C ALA A 65 -4.82 -10.78 -5.03
N ASP A 66 -5.95 -10.51 -5.69
CA ASP A 66 -5.97 -9.87 -7.01
C ASP A 66 -5.36 -8.47 -6.94
N PHE A 67 -5.64 -7.73 -5.85
CA PHE A 67 -5.05 -6.42 -5.65
C PHE A 67 -3.51 -6.47 -5.58
N LYS A 68 -2.91 -7.38 -4.80
CA LYS A 68 -1.44 -7.55 -4.77
C LYS A 68 -0.87 -7.86 -6.15
N GLN A 69 -1.59 -8.64 -6.95
CA GLN A 69 -1.19 -8.98 -8.32
C GLN A 69 -1.31 -7.80 -9.31
N ILE A 70 -2.32 -6.94 -9.13
CA ILE A 70 -2.43 -5.66 -9.85
C ILE A 70 -1.22 -4.78 -9.56
N LEU A 71 -0.79 -4.67 -8.29
CA LEU A 71 0.40 -3.92 -7.90
C LEU A 71 1.66 -4.46 -8.56
N GLY A 72 1.84 -5.79 -8.55
CA GLY A 72 2.96 -6.44 -9.24
C GLY A 72 3.00 -6.12 -10.74
N SER A 73 1.85 -6.12 -11.40
CA SER A 73 1.75 -5.79 -12.84
C SER A 73 2.09 -4.32 -13.14
N LEU A 74 1.68 -3.40 -12.27
CA LEU A 74 2.01 -1.98 -12.40
C LEU A 74 3.51 -1.74 -12.24
N ILE A 75 4.11 -2.32 -11.21
CA ILE A 75 5.52 -2.14 -10.86
C ILE A 75 6.43 -2.84 -11.87
N GLU A 76 6.02 -3.96 -12.45
CA GLU A 76 6.72 -4.57 -13.57
C GLU A 76 6.77 -3.63 -14.79
N THR A 77 5.69 -2.90 -15.05
CA THR A 77 5.59 -1.95 -16.15
C THR A 77 6.44 -0.69 -15.92
N ASP A 78 6.42 -0.16 -14.69
CA ASP A 78 7.24 0.98 -14.29
C ASP A 78 7.87 0.77 -12.89
N PRO A 79 9.07 0.15 -12.82
CA PRO A 79 9.72 -0.14 -11.54
C PRO A 79 10.18 1.10 -10.76
N LYS A 80 10.18 2.28 -11.39
CA LYS A 80 10.59 3.55 -10.77
C LYS A 80 9.39 4.36 -10.28
N ALA A 81 8.18 3.87 -10.51
CA ALA A 81 6.97 4.53 -10.10
C ALA A 81 6.60 4.19 -8.65
N THR A 82 5.97 5.16 -8.01
CA THR A 82 5.22 5.00 -6.78
C THR A 82 3.75 5.24 -7.11
N HIS A 83 2.89 4.28 -6.76
CA HIS A 83 1.47 4.33 -7.04
C HIS A 83 0.68 4.54 -5.75
N ARG A 84 -0.02 5.68 -5.64
CA ARG A 84 -0.87 6.02 -4.49
C ARG A 84 -2.31 5.64 -4.78
N PHE A 85 -2.90 4.83 -3.91
CA PHE A 85 -4.26 4.35 -4.02
C PHE A 85 -5.12 4.82 -2.85
N LEU A 86 -6.38 5.10 -3.15
CA LEU A 86 -7.47 5.02 -2.18
C LEU A 86 -7.92 3.57 -2.07
N VAL A 87 -7.93 3.03 -0.85
CA VAL A 87 -8.39 1.67 -0.54
C VAL A 87 -9.60 1.76 0.37
N ILE A 88 -10.67 1.04 -0.02
CA ILE A 88 -11.94 0.98 0.69
C ILE A 88 -12.20 -0.49 1.05
N PRO A 89 -11.96 -0.91 2.30
CA PRO A 89 -12.32 -2.25 2.75
C PRO A 89 -13.83 -2.46 2.75
N LEU A 90 -14.29 -3.56 2.17
CA LEU A 90 -15.73 -3.89 2.16
C LEU A 90 -16.17 -4.60 3.45
N HIS A 91 -15.21 -5.20 4.16
CA HIS A 91 -15.41 -5.93 5.41
C HIS A 91 -14.20 -5.72 6.33
N ARG A 92 -14.41 -5.93 7.64
CA ARG A 92 -13.36 -5.81 8.67
C ARG A 92 -12.17 -6.74 8.49
N SER A 93 -12.33 -7.85 7.75
CA SER A 93 -11.25 -8.79 7.46
C SER A 93 -10.28 -8.31 6.37
N GLY A 94 -10.60 -7.21 5.66
CA GLY A 94 -9.73 -6.70 4.59
C GLY A 94 -9.62 -7.59 3.35
N LYS A 95 -10.31 -8.74 3.28
CA LYS A 95 -10.17 -9.71 2.19
C LYS A 95 -10.78 -9.28 0.86
N SER A 96 -11.71 -8.34 0.89
CA SER A 96 -12.36 -7.77 -0.29
C SER A 96 -12.36 -6.26 -0.21
N LEU A 97 -11.96 -5.63 -1.30
CA LEU A 97 -11.64 -4.21 -1.37
C LEU A 97 -12.29 -3.57 -2.59
N SER A 98 -12.51 -2.26 -2.50
CA SER A 98 -12.59 -1.39 -3.67
C SER A 98 -11.37 -0.46 -3.66
N ILE A 99 -10.79 -0.22 -4.82
CA ILE A 99 -9.56 0.56 -4.95
C ILE A 99 -9.71 1.63 -6.02
N ARG A 100 -8.93 2.71 -5.91
CA ARG A 100 -8.80 3.71 -6.96
C ARG A 100 -7.38 4.26 -6.96
N LEU A 101 -6.73 4.27 -8.12
CA LEU A 101 -5.44 4.94 -8.30
C LEU A 101 -5.68 6.46 -8.24
N LEU A 102 -5.02 7.11 -7.28
CA LEU A 102 -5.10 8.56 -7.08
C LEU A 102 -3.99 9.28 -7.83
N HIS A 103 -2.76 8.80 -7.68
CA HIS A 103 -1.58 9.43 -8.26
C HIS A 103 -0.50 8.39 -8.60
N THR A 104 0.35 8.74 -9.56
CA THR A 104 1.58 8.00 -9.87
C THR A 104 2.71 9.02 -9.99
N SER A 105 3.74 8.84 -9.18
CA SER A 105 4.94 9.67 -9.12
C SER A 105 6.14 8.84 -9.57
N ILE A 106 7.10 9.48 -10.24
CA ILE A 106 8.32 8.81 -10.72
C ILE A 106 9.49 9.28 -9.86
N GLY A 107 10.26 8.34 -9.33
CA GLY A 107 11.45 8.63 -8.52
C GLY A 107 11.15 9.12 -7.10
N GLU A 108 9.91 9.01 -6.64
CA GLU A 108 9.57 9.19 -5.23
C GLU A 108 10.20 8.04 -4.44
N SER A 109 11.09 8.39 -3.51
CA SER A 109 11.75 7.40 -2.66
C SER A 109 10.79 6.97 -1.55
N PRO A 110 10.69 5.65 -1.26
CA PRO A 110 9.89 5.21 -0.12
C PRO A 110 10.45 5.83 1.17
N PRO A 111 9.58 6.17 2.12
CA PRO A 111 10.01 6.67 3.41
C PRO A 111 10.79 5.60 4.18
N LEU A 112 11.65 6.04 5.11
CA LEU A 112 12.45 5.13 5.94
C LEU A 112 11.61 4.12 6.73
N MET A 113 10.38 4.48 7.08
CA MET A 113 9.46 3.65 7.85
C MET A 113 8.48 2.84 7.00
N ALA A 114 8.70 2.75 5.69
CA ALA A 114 7.88 1.91 4.84
C ALA A 114 7.89 0.44 5.32
N ASP A 115 6.78 -0.24 5.09
CA ASP A 115 6.59 -1.64 5.44
C ASP A 115 6.82 -2.55 4.23
N ASN A 116 7.15 -3.82 4.51
CA ASN A 116 7.24 -4.85 3.49
C ASN A 116 5.87 -5.46 3.14
N ALA A 117 5.68 -5.86 1.88
CA ALA A 117 4.46 -6.44 1.34
C ALA A 117 3.93 -7.66 2.12
N CYS A 118 4.79 -8.34 2.88
CA CYS A 118 4.40 -9.43 3.77
C CYS A 118 3.44 -9.02 4.88
N SER A 119 3.51 -7.78 5.39
CA SER A 119 2.64 -7.28 6.46
C SER A 119 1.37 -6.61 5.94
N LEU A 120 1.26 -6.39 4.62
CA LEU A 120 0.17 -5.62 4.02
C LEU A 120 -1.21 -6.18 4.37
N SER A 121 -1.40 -7.50 4.40
CA SER A 121 -2.71 -8.08 4.77
C SER A 121 -3.12 -7.69 6.19
N THR A 122 -2.16 -7.72 7.11
CA THR A 122 -2.35 -7.34 8.51
C THR A 122 -2.65 -5.85 8.62
N ALA A 123 -1.93 -5.00 7.88
CA ALA A 123 -2.19 -3.57 7.82
C ALA A 123 -3.59 -3.26 7.28
N VAL A 124 -4.01 -3.90 6.18
CA VAL A 124 -5.34 -3.70 5.59
C VAL A 124 -6.45 -4.14 6.55
N GLU A 125 -6.30 -5.30 7.20
CA GLU A 125 -7.25 -5.76 8.21
C GLU A 125 -7.34 -4.79 9.40
N TRP A 126 -6.19 -4.32 9.89
CA TRP A 126 -6.14 -3.36 10.98
C TRP A 126 -6.81 -2.03 10.61
N MET A 127 -6.51 -1.49 9.43
CA MET A 127 -7.14 -0.28 8.91
C MET A 127 -8.65 -0.45 8.71
N ALA A 128 -9.10 -1.60 8.20
CA ALA A 128 -10.51 -1.91 8.01
C ALA A 128 -11.34 -1.91 9.31
N ASN A 129 -10.68 -2.09 10.46
CA ASN A 129 -11.33 -2.00 11.77
C ASN A 129 -11.43 -0.57 12.32
N LYS A 130 -10.67 0.39 11.75
CA LYS A 130 -10.55 1.76 12.27
C LYS A 130 -11.16 2.81 11.36
N THR A 131 -11.08 2.62 10.04
CA THR A 131 -11.55 3.60 9.05
C THR A 131 -12.37 2.95 7.94
N SER A 132 -13.22 3.75 7.30
CA SER A 132 -13.98 3.32 6.11
C SER A 132 -13.12 3.29 4.84
N HIS A 133 -12.02 4.05 4.82
CA HIS A 133 -11.10 4.13 3.71
C HIS A 133 -9.75 4.70 4.16
N PHE A 134 -8.70 4.45 3.38
CA PHE A 134 -7.39 5.00 3.63
C PHE A 134 -6.60 5.13 2.34
N GLU A 135 -5.55 5.94 2.37
CA GLU A 135 -4.64 6.09 1.26
C GLU A 135 -3.33 5.35 1.53
N VAL A 136 -2.80 4.69 0.51
CA VAL A 136 -1.59 3.88 0.63
C VAL A 136 -0.79 3.98 -0.67
N SER A 137 0.51 4.17 -0.52
CA SER A 137 1.46 4.15 -1.63
C SER A 137 2.19 2.81 -1.69
N PHE A 138 2.49 2.40 -2.92
CA PHE A 138 3.25 1.18 -3.21
C PHE A 138 4.36 1.51 -4.21
N THR A 139 5.52 0.87 -4.05
CA THR A 139 6.64 0.96 -4.98
C THR A 139 7.37 -0.38 -5.07
N ALA A 140 8.35 -0.49 -5.97
CA ALA A 140 9.17 -1.67 -6.15
C ALA A 140 9.89 -2.12 -4.86
N GLY A 141 10.37 -3.36 -4.86
CA GLY A 141 10.97 -3.99 -3.68
C GLY A 141 9.93 -4.36 -2.63
N GLY A 142 8.69 -4.63 -3.04
CA GLY A 142 7.62 -5.05 -2.13
C GLY A 142 7.36 -4.05 -1.02
N THR A 143 7.41 -2.74 -1.30
CA THR A 143 7.42 -1.70 -0.26
C THR A 143 6.15 -0.85 -0.30
N TYR A 144 5.54 -0.59 0.86
CA TYR A 144 4.33 0.24 0.96
C TYR A 144 4.31 1.14 2.20
N TRP A 145 3.50 2.20 2.18
CA TRP A 145 3.21 3.03 3.35
C TRP A 145 1.81 3.62 3.29
N VAL A 146 1.16 3.70 4.45
CA VAL A 146 -0.17 4.28 4.61
C VAL A 146 -0.02 5.76 4.94
N HIS A 147 -0.87 6.61 4.38
CA HIS A 147 -0.82 8.07 4.60
C HIS A 147 -1.73 8.45 5.77
N LYS A 148 -1.30 9.41 6.61
CA LYS A 148 -2.18 10.02 7.62
C LYS A 148 -3.25 10.86 6.89
N GLN A 149 -4.49 10.83 7.38
CA GLN A 149 -5.59 11.71 6.93
C GLN A 149 -5.84 12.81 7.95
#